data_AF-A0A7J7K9Z4-F1
#
_entry.id   AF-A0A7J7K9Z4-F1
#
_cell.length_a   1.000
_cell.length_b   1.000
_cell.length_c   1.000
_cell.angle_alpha   90.00
_cell.angle_beta   90.00
_cell.angle_gamma   90.00
#
_symmetry.space_group_name_H-M   'P 1'
#
loop_
_entity.id
_entity.type
_entity.pdbx_description
1 polymer ?
#
loop_
_entity_poly.entity_id
_entity_poly.type
_entity_poly.pdbx_seq_one_letter_code
_entity_poly.pdbx_strand_id
1 'polypeptide(L)'
;MELIGPKYRLVAGIVIQCFFAIGYVALTAIAFVAREWRWIEIVMSVPSFIFLIYYWFIPESARWLISRGRVEEAEAIVQNAAKVNKVELPKNVLQSLENTSTTSESLIGVIKARTLRNRALIIFLNWCVVSMGYYGLSLNSGSLGGDIYINFMLGGLVEFPAYAMCALCNKLGRKWMHVFGMMVGGLACLGTVFVDLYVKGGRRYPCAIYIAK
;
A
#
# COMPACT_ATOMS: atom_id res chain seq x y z
N MET A 1 9.65 -1.25 -6.76
CA MET A 1 10.59 -2.25 -6.17
C MET A 1 11.38 -3.03 -7.23
N GLU A 2 11.51 -2.51 -8.45
CA GLU A 2 12.23 -3.23 -9.51
C GLU A 2 13.74 -3.19 -9.32
N LEU A 3 14.25 -2.09 -8.76
CA LEU A 3 15.65 -1.85 -8.41
C LEU A 3 16.15 -2.64 -7.18
N ILE A 4 15.26 -3.34 -6.48
CA ILE A 4 15.55 -4.01 -5.21
C ILE A 4 15.62 -5.52 -5.42
N GLY A 5 16.72 -6.12 -4.95
CA GLY A 5 16.95 -7.55 -5.01
C GLY A 5 15.85 -8.36 -4.28
N PRO A 6 15.52 -9.59 -4.72
CA PRO A 6 14.41 -10.38 -4.17
C PRO A 6 14.41 -10.51 -2.64
N LYS A 7 15.60 -10.62 -2.03
CA LYS A 7 15.81 -10.73 -0.58
C LYS A 7 15.28 -9.53 0.22
N TYR A 8 15.38 -8.32 -0.34
CA TYR A 8 15.04 -7.07 0.35
C TYR A 8 13.69 -6.51 -0.05
N ARG A 9 12.97 -7.11 -1.01
CA ARG A 9 11.67 -6.61 -1.47
C ARG A 9 10.63 -6.57 -0.35
N LEU A 10 10.60 -7.57 0.54
CA LEU A 10 9.67 -7.52 1.67
C LEU A 10 9.96 -6.32 2.58
N VAL A 11 11.22 -6.15 2.96
CA VAL A 11 11.66 -5.06 3.86
C VAL A 11 11.37 -3.70 3.24
N ALA A 12 11.72 -3.52 1.96
CA ALA A 12 11.44 -2.27 1.27
C ALA A 12 9.93 -1.95 1.19
N GLY A 13 9.08 -2.98 1.01
CA GLY A 13 7.63 -2.80 1.09
C GLY A 13 7.15 -2.36 2.46
N ILE A 14 7.65 -3.00 3.51
CA ILE A 14 7.32 -2.64 4.90
C ILE A 14 7.75 -1.20 5.19
N VAL A 15 8.95 -0.80 4.78
CA VAL A 15 9.45 0.58 4.97
C VAL A 15 8.55 1.60 4.28
N ILE A 16 8.11 1.34 3.05
CA ILE A 16 7.16 2.22 2.34
C ILE A 16 5.85 2.36 3.14
N GLN A 17 5.33 1.25 3.68
CA GLN A 17 4.12 1.29 4.50
C GLN A 17 4.33 2.02 5.84
N CYS A 18 5.51 1.91 6.45
CA CYS A 18 5.84 2.69 7.65
C CYS A 18 5.74 4.20 7.40
N PHE A 19 6.18 4.69 6.23
CA PHE A 19 6.00 6.11 5.88
C PHE A 19 4.53 6.51 5.76
N PHE A 20 3.67 5.61 5.28
CA PHE A 20 2.23 5.83 5.25
C PHE A 20 1.64 5.98 6.67
N ALA A 21 1.99 5.09 7.60
CA ALA A 21 1.55 5.19 9.00
C ALA A 21 2.08 6.44 9.70
N ILE A 22 3.34 6.81 9.47
CA ILE A 22 3.93 8.06 9.97
C ILE A 22 3.13 9.26 9.43
N GLY A 23 2.83 9.28 8.13
CA GLY A 23 2.00 10.32 7.53
C GLY A 23 0.60 10.40 8.14
N TYR A 24 0.00 9.24 8.45
CA TYR A 24 -1.31 9.17 9.11
C TYR A 24 -1.28 9.80 10.51
N VAL A 25 -0.28 9.47 11.34
CA VAL A 25 -0.11 10.05 12.68
C VAL A 25 0.29 11.53 12.62
N ALA A 26 1.11 11.92 11.66
CA ALA A 26 1.47 13.33 11.45
C ALA A 26 0.23 14.15 11.06
N LEU A 27 -0.61 13.61 10.17
CA LEU A 27 -1.87 14.25 9.76
C LEU A 27 -2.78 14.48 10.97
N THR A 28 -2.93 13.51 11.87
CA THR A 28 -3.78 13.67 13.07
C THR A 28 -3.22 14.72 14.03
N ALA A 29 -1.90 14.75 14.22
CA ALA A 29 -1.25 15.77 15.04
C ALA A 29 -1.43 17.19 14.47
N ILE A 30 -1.25 17.36 13.15
CA ILE A 30 -1.46 18.64 12.47
C ILE A 30 -2.93 19.05 12.55
N ALA A 31 -3.85 18.11 12.33
CA ALA A 31 -5.28 18.38 12.39
C ALA A 31 -5.73 18.83 13.79
N PHE A 32 -5.13 18.27 14.84
CA PHE A 32 -5.39 18.67 16.22
C PHE A 32 -5.00 20.14 16.50
N VAL A 33 -3.90 20.62 15.91
CA VAL A 33 -3.37 21.97 16.11
C VAL A 33 -4.02 22.99 15.18
N ALA A 34 -4.06 22.72 13.87
CA ALA A 34 -4.50 23.70 12.87
C ALA A 34 -6.03 23.89 12.88
N ARG A 35 -6.81 22.85 13.22
CA ARG A 35 -8.29 22.75 13.27
C ARG A 35 -9.08 23.26 12.04
N GLU A 36 -8.45 23.98 11.13
CA GLU A 36 -8.97 24.43 9.84
C GLU A 36 -8.42 23.55 8.71
N TRP A 37 -9.32 23.01 7.90
CA TRP A 37 -8.99 22.09 6.81
C TRP A 37 -8.04 22.68 5.76
N ARG A 38 -8.13 24.00 5.49
CA ARG A 38 -7.27 24.68 4.51
C ARG A 38 -5.81 24.65 4.89
N TRP A 39 -5.51 24.95 6.16
CA TRP A 39 -4.14 24.93 6.67
C TRP A 39 -3.58 23.51 6.72
N ILE A 40 -4.41 22.51 7.05
CA ILE A 40 -4.03 21.10 7.00
C ILE A 40 -3.62 20.72 5.57
N GLU A 41 -4.42 21.08 4.56
CA GLU A 41 -4.14 20.77 3.16
C GLU A 41 -2.85 21.46 2.64
N ILE A 42 -2.62 22.72 3.03
CA ILE A 42 -1.40 23.45 2.67
C ILE A 42 -0.18 22.80 3.32
N VAL A 43 -0.20 22.55 4.64
CA VAL A 43 0.94 21.97 5.36
C VAL A 43 1.28 20.58 4.82
N MET A 44 0.28 19.78 4.43
CA MET A 44 0.51 18.44 3.87
C MET A 44 0.99 18.46 2.41
N SER A 45 0.61 19.46 1.62
CA SER A 45 1.03 19.56 0.22
C SER A 45 2.44 20.12 0.05
N VAL A 46 2.90 21.02 0.92
CA VAL A 46 4.24 21.65 0.83
C VAL A 46 5.38 20.61 0.75
N PRO A 47 5.44 19.58 1.60
CA PRO A 47 6.47 18.53 1.49
C PRO A 47 6.44 17.77 0.16
N SER A 48 5.30 17.73 -0.52
CA SER A 48 5.16 16.99 -1.79
C SER A 48 5.96 17.62 -2.93
N PHE A 49 6.22 18.93 -2.87
CA PHE A 49 7.07 19.62 -3.86
C PHE A 49 8.54 19.17 -3.79
N ILE A 50 9.00 18.65 -2.65
CA ILE A 50 10.34 18.07 -2.52
C ILE A 50 10.50 16.88 -3.48
N PHE A 51 9.42 16.15 -3.77
CA PHE A 51 9.46 15.04 -4.73
C PHE A 51 9.70 15.49 -6.18
N LEU A 52 9.50 16.76 -6.53
CA LEU A 52 9.88 17.28 -7.86
C LEU A 52 11.39 17.20 -8.07
N ILE A 53 12.17 17.33 -7.00
CA ILE A 53 13.63 17.23 -7.03
C ILE A 53 14.07 15.81 -7.44
N TYR A 54 13.26 14.79 -7.12
CA TYR A 54 13.60 13.39 -7.44
C TYR A 54 13.73 13.13 -8.94
N TYR A 55 13.09 13.95 -9.78
CA TYR A 55 13.23 13.86 -11.24
C TYR A 55 14.69 13.98 -11.70
N TRP A 56 15.52 14.73 -10.99
CA TRP A 56 16.94 14.89 -11.34
C TRP A 56 17.86 13.83 -10.75
N PHE A 57 17.45 13.16 -9.68
CA PHE A 57 18.31 12.23 -8.94
C PHE A 57 17.99 10.76 -9.21
N ILE A 58 16.74 10.42 -9.50
CA ILE A 58 16.32 9.02 -9.66
C ILE A 58 16.49 8.59 -11.11
N PRO A 59 17.35 7.59 -11.40
CA PRO A 59 17.47 7.06 -12.75
C PRO A 59 16.20 6.31 -13.16
N GLU A 60 15.94 6.29 -14.46
CA GLU A 60 14.82 5.56 -15.06
C GLU A 60 14.89 4.05 -14.78
N SER A 61 13.75 3.34 -14.82
CA SER A 61 13.75 1.89 -14.56
C SER A 61 14.54 1.15 -15.64
N ALA A 62 15.58 0.40 -15.23
CA ALA A 62 16.38 -0.43 -16.13
C ALA A 62 15.52 -1.43 -16.93
N ARG A 63 14.43 -1.96 -16.34
CA ARG A 63 13.51 -2.85 -17.05
C ARG A 63 12.71 -2.15 -18.13
N TRP A 64 12.26 -0.93 -17.85
CA TRP A 64 11.55 -0.13 -18.84
C TRP A 64 12.48 0.23 -20.01
N LEU A 65 13.73 0.60 -19.72
CA LEU A 65 14.75 0.88 -20.74
C LEU A 65 15.01 -0.36 -21.64
N ILE A 66 15.17 -1.54 -21.05
CA ILE A 66 15.30 -2.81 -21.79
C ILE A 66 14.06 -3.05 -22.68
N SER A 67 12.85 -2.85 -22.15
CA SER A 67 11.61 -3.05 -22.93
C SER A 67 11.46 -2.09 -24.12
N ARG A 68 12.18 -0.96 -24.10
CA ARG A 68 12.22 0.04 -25.16
C ARG A 68 13.42 -0.12 -26.11
N GLY A 69 14.22 -1.19 -25.94
CA GLY A 69 15.43 -1.43 -26.72
C GLY A 69 16.63 -0.55 -26.33
N ARG A 70 16.55 0.21 -25.24
CA ARG A 70 17.63 1.10 -24.75
C ARG A 70 18.55 0.35 -23.79
N VAL A 71 19.17 -0.73 -24.26
CA VAL A 71 19.95 -1.66 -23.42
C VAL A 71 21.23 -1.03 -22.89
N GLU A 72 21.90 -0.19 -23.67
CA GLU A 72 23.14 0.50 -23.26
C GLU A 72 22.93 1.39 -22.03
N GLU A 73 21.83 2.14 -21.99
CA GLU A 73 21.49 2.99 -20.85
C GLU A 73 21.12 2.17 -19.61
N ALA A 74 20.38 1.08 -19.79
CA ALA A 74 20.07 0.16 -18.71
C ALA A 74 21.35 -0.47 -18.13
N GLU A 75 22.32 -0.80 -18.98
CA GLU A 75 23.60 -1.34 -18.57
C GLU A 75 24.43 -0.32 -17.78
N ALA A 76 24.48 0.95 -18.22
CA ALA A 76 25.15 2.01 -17.49
C ALA A 76 24.59 2.18 -16.06
N ILE A 77 23.26 2.13 -15.90
CA ILE A 77 22.59 2.21 -14.60
C ILE A 77 22.97 1.00 -13.72
N VAL A 78 22.91 -0.22 -14.27
CA VAL A 78 23.22 -1.45 -13.52
C VAL A 78 24.70 -1.51 -13.14
N GLN A 79 25.61 -1.12 -14.02
CA GLN A 79 27.04 -1.06 -13.72
C GLN A 79 27.35 -0.01 -12.64
N ASN A 80 26.71 1.15 -12.68
CA ASN A 80 26.87 2.17 -11.63
C ASN A 80 26.34 1.65 -10.28
N ALA A 81 25.18 0.98 -10.26
CA ALA A 81 24.67 0.33 -9.06
C ALA A 81 25.62 -0.77 -8.55
N ALA A 82 26.24 -1.54 -9.44
CA ALA A 82 27.20 -2.58 -9.09
C ALA A 82 28.50 -2.01 -8.49
N LYS A 83 29.00 -0.89 -9.02
CA LYS A 83 30.14 -0.15 -8.45
C LYS A 83 29.85 0.31 -7.02
N VAL A 84 28.66 0.88 -6.78
CA VAL A 84 28.23 1.31 -5.43
C VAL A 84 28.12 0.11 -4.49
N ASN A 85 27.62 -1.02 -4.98
CA ASN A 85 27.49 -2.27 -4.22
C ASN A 85 28.81 -3.08 -4.12
N LYS A 86 29.90 -2.59 -4.72
CA LYS A 86 31.21 -3.26 -4.78
C LYS A 86 31.14 -4.69 -5.35
N VAL A 87 30.31 -4.89 -6.36
CA VAL A 87 30.18 -6.16 -7.09
C VAL A 87 30.69 -5.96 -8.52
N GLU A 88 31.58 -6.85 -8.97
CA GLU A 88 32.00 -6.87 -10.37
C GLU A 88 30.98 -7.64 -11.21
N LEU A 89 30.38 -6.94 -12.18
CA LEU A 89 29.53 -7.55 -13.19
C LEU A 89 30.29 -7.60 -14.51
N PRO A 90 30.17 -8.71 -15.28
CA PRO A 90 30.67 -8.74 -16.64
C PRO A 90 30.05 -7.59 -17.46
N LYS A 91 30.81 -7.05 -18.41
CA LYS A 91 30.25 -6.14 -19.42
C LYS A 91 29.33 -6.97 -20.34
N ASN A 92 28.21 -6.40 -20.78
CA ASN A 92 27.18 -6.97 -21.64
C ASN A 92 26.23 -8.02 -21.00
N VAL A 93 26.11 -8.06 -19.66
CA VAL A 93 25.17 -9.00 -18.97
C VAL A 93 23.72 -8.83 -19.41
N LEU A 94 23.33 -7.62 -19.82
CA LEU A 94 21.96 -7.31 -20.22
C LEU A 94 21.68 -7.57 -21.71
N GLN A 95 22.71 -7.65 -22.56
CA GLN A 95 22.55 -7.96 -23.99
C GLN A 95 22.03 -9.39 -24.21
N SER A 96 22.36 -10.35 -23.33
CA SER A 96 21.76 -11.69 -23.41
C SER A 96 20.26 -11.74 -23.09
N LEU A 97 19.73 -10.70 -22.43
CA LEU A 97 18.29 -10.59 -22.12
C LEU A 97 17.49 -9.94 -23.25
N GLU A 98 18.15 -9.24 -24.18
CA GLU A 98 17.54 -8.61 -25.35
C GLU A 98 16.90 -9.65 -26.30
N ASN A 99 17.49 -10.85 -26.39
CA ASN A 99 16.97 -11.96 -27.19
C ASN A 99 15.69 -12.58 -26.63
N THR A 100 15.34 -12.28 -25.37
CA THR A 100 14.02 -12.61 -24.83
C THR A 100 13.14 -11.40 -25.07
N SER A 101 12.72 -11.20 -26.32
CA SER A 101 11.72 -10.22 -26.69
C SER A 101 10.47 -10.45 -25.83
N THR A 102 10.34 -9.69 -24.75
CA THR A 102 9.08 -9.57 -24.03
C THR A 102 8.14 -8.89 -25.01
N THR A 103 7.41 -9.68 -25.78
CA THR A 103 6.21 -9.24 -26.47
C THR A 103 5.44 -8.38 -25.49
N SER A 104 5.06 -7.18 -25.90
CA SER A 104 4.08 -6.37 -25.18
C SER A 104 2.87 -7.27 -24.93
N GLU A 105 2.79 -7.87 -23.75
CA GLU A 105 1.65 -8.68 -23.37
C GLU A 105 0.49 -7.71 -23.22
N SER A 106 -0.29 -7.60 -24.29
CA SER A 106 -1.54 -6.86 -24.29
C SER A 106 -2.37 -7.32 -23.09
N LEU A 107 -3.11 -6.40 -22.46
CA LEU A 107 -4.06 -6.72 -21.40
C LEU A 107 -5.03 -7.85 -21.80
N ILE A 108 -5.29 -7.98 -23.11
CA ILE A 108 -6.09 -9.06 -23.71
C ILE A 108 -5.40 -10.43 -23.54
N GLY A 109 -4.07 -10.49 -23.62
CA GLY A 109 -3.27 -11.71 -23.39
C GLY A 109 -3.39 -12.22 -21.95
N VAL A 110 -3.40 -11.31 -20.97
CA VAL A 110 -3.61 -11.63 -19.54
C VAL A 110 -5.02 -12.21 -19.30
N ILE A 111 -6.04 -11.68 -19.97
CA ILE A 111 -7.43 -12.17 -19.87
C ILE A 111 -7.59 -13.53 -20.59
N LYS A 112 -6.87 -13.74 -21.70
CA LYS A 112 -6.92 -14.98 -22.49
C LYS A 112 -6.27 -16.15 -21.76
N ALA A 113 -5.22 -15.89 -20.98
CA ALA A 113 -4.56 -16.90 -20.16
C ALA A 113 -5.38 -17.24 -18.89
N ARG A 114 -6.01 -18.42 -18.87
CA ARG A 114 -6.93 -18.85 -17.78
C ARG A 114 -6.31 -18.74 -16.38
N THR A 115 -5.05 -19.11 -16.23
CA THR A 115 -4.33 -19.07 -14.93
C THR A 115 -4.07 -17.64 -14.47
N LEU A 116 -3.66 -16.74 -15.39
CA LEU A 116 -3.40 -15.34 -15.07
C LEU A 116 -4.70 -14.60 -14.76
N ARG A 117 -5.74 -14.81 -15.56
CA ARG A 117 -7.09 -14.28 -15.33
C ARG A 117 -7.62 -14.63 -13.94
N ASN A 118 -7.55 -15.91 -13.55
CA ASN A 118 -8.05 -16.33 -12.24
C ASN A 118 -7.25 -15.69 -11.09
N ARG A 119 -5.92 -15.58 -11.22
CA ARG A 119 -5.08 -14.89 -10.22
C ARG A 119 -5.40 -13.40 -10.15
N ALA A 120 -5.56 -12.74 -11.29
CA ALA A 120 -5.91 -11.32 -11.37
C ALA A 120 -7.28 -11.05 -10.73
N LEU A 121 -8.27 -11.90 -11.01
CA LEU A 121 -9.61 -11.78 -10.42
C LEU A 121 -9.59 -11.97 -8.89
N ILE A 122 -8.81 -12.93 -8.39
CA ILE A 122 -8.63 -13.12 -6.94
C ILE A 122 -8.00 -11.88 -6.30
N ILE A 123 -6.93 -11.34 -6.91
CA ILE A 123 -6.26 -10.13 -6.40
C ILE A 123 -7.21 -8.93 -6.43
N PHE A 124 -8.00 -8.77 -7.50
CA PHE A 124 -8.97 -7.70 -7.63
C PHE A 124 -10.06 -7.78 -6.55
N LEU A 125 -10.70 -8.94 -6.37
CA LEU A 125 -11.70 -9.13 -5.32
C LEU A 125 -11.10 -8.89 -3.93
N ASN A 126 -9.88 -9.36 -3.70
CA ASN A 126 -9.17 -9.14 -2.44
C ASN A 126 -8.95 -7.65 -2.18
N TRP A 127 -8.50 -6.90 -3.20
CA TRP A 127 -8.30 -5.46 -3.12
C TRP A 127 -9.61 -4.72 -2.82
N CYS A 128 -10.72 -5.11 -3.44
CA CYS A 128 -12.03 -4.54 -3.16
C CYS A 128 -12.45 -4.74 -1.70
N VAL A 129 -12.31 -5.95 -1.17
CA VAL A 129 -12.66 -6.27 0.22
C VAL A 129 -11.79 -5.49 1.20
N VAL A 130 -10.47 -5.46 0.98
CA VAL A 130 -9.54 -4.72 1.84
C VAL A 130 -9.82 -3.21 1.80
N SER A 131 -10.04 -2.65 0.60
CA SER A 131 -10.32 -1.22 0.43
C SER A 131 -11.62 -0.83 1.11
N MET A 132 -12.68 -1.62 0.93
CA MET A 132 -13.97 -1.37 1.56
C MET A 132 -13.89 -1.46 3.09
N GLY A 133 -13.16 -2.44 3.63
CA GLY A 133 -12.93 -2.53 5.08
C GLY A 133 -12.12 -1.35 5.62
N TYR A 134 -11.01 -1.02 4.95
CA TYR A 134 -10.11 0.06 5.38
C TYR A 134 -10.78 1.43 5.34
N TYR A 135 -11.39 1.79 4.20
CA TYR A 135 -12.09 3.08 4.07
C TYR A 135 -13.40 3.10 4.84
N GLY A 136 -14.12 1.98 4.94
CA GLY A 136 -15.32 1.87 5.76
C GLY A 136 -15.04 2.20 7.23
N LEU A 137 -13.99 1.63 7.80
CA LEU A 137 -13.55 1.93 9.17
C LEU A 137 -12.99 3.35 9.29
N SER A 138 -12.15 3.79 8.35
CA SER A 138 -11.53 5.12 8.39
C SER A 138 -12.55 6.25 8.27
N LEU A 139 -13.56 6.11 7.40
CA LEU A 139 -14.60 7.13 7.23
C LEU A 139 -15.63 7.09 8.37
N ASN A 140 -15.85 5.93 9.00
CA ASN A 140 -16.73 5.80 10.16
C ASN A 140 -16.05 6.18 11.48
N SER A 141 -14.73 6.42 11.50
CA SER A 141 -13.96 6.71 12.70
C SER A 141 -14.46 7.92 13.52
N GLY A 142 -15.11 8.89 12.86
CA GLY A 142 -15.77 10.03 13.53
C GLY A 142 -17.11 9.68 14.20
N SER A 143 -17.73 8.55 13.83
CA SER A 143 -18.96 8.03 14.43
C SER A 143 -18.69 7.08 15.61
N LEU A 144 -17.44 6.66 15.81
CA LEU A 144 -17.04 5.98 17.04
C LEU A 144 -17.14 6.96 18.22
N GLY A 145 -17.65 6.49 19.35
CA GLY A 145 -17.74 7.30 20.56
C GLY A 145 -16.35 7.75 21.02
N GLY A 146 -16.22 9.01 21.45
CA GLY A 146 -14.95 9.62 21.86
C GLY A 146 -14.57 10.81 20.99
N ASP A 147 -13.29 11.17 21.01
CA ASP A 147 -12.73 12.26 20.23
C ASP A 147 -12.21 11.74 18.87
N ILE A 148 -12.60 12.40 17.78
CA ILE A 148 -12.24 12.02 16.42
C ILE A 148 -10.71 11.97 16.21
N TYR A 149 -9.96 12.90 16.79
CA TYR A 149 -8.50 12.96 16.65
C TYR A 149 -7.84 11.78 17.35
N ILE A 150 -8.35 11.36 18.51
CA ILE A 150 -7.85 10.18 19.23
C ILE A 150 -8.15 8.90 18.45
N ASN A 151 -9.38 8.78 17.92
CA ASN A 151 -9.78 7.61 17.13
C ASN A 151 -8.91 7.45 15.87
N PHE A 152 -8.66 8.54 15.15
CA PHE A 152 -7.74 8.53 14.01
C PHE A 152 -6.29 8.25 14.45
N MET A 153 -5.80 8.87 15.54
CA MET A 153 -4.44 8.61 16.02
C MET A 153 -4.22 7.13 16.36
N LEU A 154 -5.18 6.51 17.03
CA LEU A 154 -5.16 5.07 17.33
C LEU A 154 -5.17 4.22 16.06
N GLY A 155 -5.96 4.62 15.04
CA GLY A 155 -5.94 3.97 13.73
C GLY A 155 -4.54 3.95 13.11
N GLY A 156 -3.85 5.10 13.09
CA GLY A 156 -2.48 5.19 12.59
C GLY A 156 -1.46 4.41 13.43
N LEU A 157 -1.63 4.37 14.75
CA LEU A 157 -0.74 3.63 15.63
C LEU A 157 -0.86 2.11 15.48
N VAL A 158 -2.06 1.59 15.18
CA VAL A 158 -2.31 0.15 14.95
C VAL A 158 -1.63 -0.37 13.68
N GLU A 159 -1.32 0.50 12.71
CA GLU A 159 -0.61 0.12 11.50
C GLU A 159 0.84 -0.35 11.78
N PHE A 160 1.54 0.26 12.76
CA PHE A 160 2.91 -0.14 13.10
C PHE A 160 3.06 -1.60 13.56
N PRO A 161 2.29 -2.10 14.56
CA PRO A 161 2.35 -3.52 14.92
C PRO A 161 1.85 -4.42 13.79
N ALA A 162 0.91 -3.98 12.95
CA ALA A 162 0.50 -4.73 11.77
C ALA A 162 1.66 -4.93 10.78
N TYR A 163 2.48 -3.90 10.54
CA TYR A 163 3.66 -4.01 9.68
C TYR A 163 4.78 -4.85 10.30
N ALA A 164 4.97 -4.78 11.62
CA ALA A 164 5.89 -5.66 12.34
C ALA A 164 5.46 -7.13 12.20
N MET A 165 4.16 -7.42 12.30
CA MET A 165 3.62 -8.75 12.02
C MET A 165 3.85 -9.17 10.57
N CYS A 166 3.77 -8.25 9.61
CA CYS A 166 4.04 -8.55 8.20
C CYS A 166 5.49 -9.02 7.96
N ALA A 167 6.45 -8.62 8.81
CA ALA A 167 7.82 -9.14 8.75
C ALA A 167 7.91 -10.65 9.04
N LEU A 168 6.98 -11.19 9.83
CA LEU A 168 6.88 -12.63 10.14
C LEU A 168 6.30 -13.46 8.97
N CYS A 169 5.75 -12.81 7.93
CA CYS A 169 5.19 -13.49 6.75
C CYS A 169 6.20 -14.41 6.04
N ASN A 170 7.50 -14.09 6.10
CA ASN A 170 8.53 -14.94 5.50
C ASN A 170 8.71 -16.28 6.24
N LYS A 171 8.33 -16.36 7.52
CA LYS A 171 8.45 -17.60 8.31
C LYS A 171 7.16 -18.41 8.31
N LEU A 172 6.00 -17.76 8.40
CA LEU A 172 4.69 -18.42 8.55
C LEU A 172 3.98 -18.69 7.21
N GLY A 173 4.51 -18.15 6.12
CA GLY A 173 3.90 -18.25 4.79
C GLY A 173 2.88 -17.13 4.55
N ARG A 174 3.02 -16.47 3.39
CA ARG A 174 2.27 -15.24 3.05
C ARG A 174 0.75 -15.48 2.92
N LYS A 175 0.33 -16.64 2.39
CA LYS A 175 -1.09 -16.97 2.18
C LYS A 175 -1.83 -17.13 3.51
N TRP A 176 -1.25 -17.90 4.44
CA TRP A 176 -1.89 -18.20 5.72
C TRP A 176 -2.02 -16.95 6.59
N MET A 177 -0.99 -16.10 6.62
CA MET A 177 -1.06 -14.82 7.32
C MET A 177 -2.21 -13.95 6.79
N HIS A 178 -2.38 -13.88 5.46
CA HIS A 178 -3.44 -13.07 4.86
C HIS A 178 -4.84 -13.61 5.18
N VAL A 179 -5.05 -14.92 5.04
CA VAL A 179 -6.33 -15.57 5.34
C VAL A 179 -6.69 -15.38 6.82
N PHE A 180 -5.73 -15.59 7.72
CA PHE A 180 -5.93 -15.41 9.15
C PHE A 180 -6.30 -13.96 9.49
N GLY A 181 -5.56 -12.98 8.95
CA GLY A 181 -5.87 -11.56 9.14
C GLY A 181 -7.27 -11.18 8.65
N MET A 182 -7.67 -11.67 7.49
CA MET A 182 -9.01 -11.43 6.95
C MET A 182 -10.12 -12.06 7.80
N MET A 183 -9.92 -13.27 8.31
CA MET A 183 -10.89 -13.93 9.19
C MET A 183 -11.04 -13.19 10.52
N VAL A 184 -9.93 -12.82 11.15
CA VAL A 184 -9.94 -12.09 12.43
C VAL A 184 -10.59 -10.72 12.25
N GLY A 185 -10.23 -9.98 11.20
CA GLY A 185 -10.86 -8.70 10.88
C GLY A 185 -12.35 -8.81 10.61
N GLY A 186 -12.78 -9.83 9.85
CA GLY A 186 -14.20 -10.10 9.60
C GLY A 186 -14.98 -10.43 10.87
N LEU A 187 -14.44 -11.27 11.75
CA LEU A 187 -15.05 -11.58 13.03
C LEU A 187 -15.12 -10.35 13.96
N ALA A 188 -14.09 -9.52 13.97
CA ALA A 188 -14.09 -8.27 14.72
C ALA A 188 -15.19 -7.31 14.23
N CYS A 189 -15.35 -7.16 12.91
CA CYS A 189 -16.43 -6.36 12.33
C CYS A 189 -17.83 -6.92 12.62
N LEU A 190 -18.01 -8.24 12.68
CA LEU A 190 -19.28 -8.82 13.13
C LEU A 190 -19.53 -8.56 14.62
N GLY A 191 -18.46 -8.54 15.43
CA GLY A 191 -18.50 -8.21 16.85
C GLY A 191 -19.02 -6.80 17.14
N THR A 192 -18.74 -5.81 16.28
CA THR A 192 -19.23 -4.43 16.49
C THR A 192 -20.75 -4.32 16.42
N VAL A 193 -21.42 -5.21 15.68
CA VAL A 193 -22.90 -5.27 15.62
C VAL A 193 -23.48 -5.59 17.00
N PHE A 194 -22.86 -6.49 17.76
CA PHE A 194 -23.30 -6.80 19.12
C PHE A 194 -23.14 -5.59 20.05
N VAL A 195 -22.06 -4.83 19.91
CA VAL A 195 -21.85 -3.59 20.68
C VAL A 195 -22.95 -2.57 20.38
N ASP A 196 -23.28 -2.37 19.11
CA ASP A 196 -24.34 -1.43 18.72
C ASP A 196 -25.72 -1.87 19.25
N LEU A 197 -26.04 -3.16 19.19
CA LEU A 197 -27.32 -3.70 19.67
C LEU A 197 -27.46 -3.66 21.20
N TYR A 198 -26.43 -4.03 21.95
CA TYR A 198 -26.52 -4.19 23.41
C TYR A 198 -26.10 -2.94 24.20
N VAL A 199 -25.13 -2.17 23.71
CA VAL A 199 -24.64 -0.97 24.42
C VAL A 199 -25.48 0.27 24.08
N LYS A 200 -25.91 0.44 22.83
CA LYS A 200 -26.84 1.52 22.46
C LYS A 200 -28.32 1.17 22.68
N GLY A 201 -28.62 -0.06 23.12
CA GLY A 201 -29.97 -0.52 23.47
C GLY A 201 -30.69 0.30 24.55
N GLY A 202 -30.02 1.26 25.21
CA GLY A 202 -30.63 2.27 26.09
C GLY A 202 -31.19 3.52 25.38
N ARG A 203 -30.90 3.73 24.09
CA ARG A 203 -31.54 4.78 23.28
C ARG A 203 -32.24 4.11 22.10
N ARG A 204 -33.57 3.94 22.24
CA ARG A 204 -34.48 3.68 21.11
C ARG A 204 -34.21 4.70 20.01
N TYR A 205 -33.54 4.30 18.94
CA TYR A 205 -33.64 4.99 17.66
C TYR A 205 -34.86 4.40 16.95
N PRO A 206 -35.94 5.17 16.70
CA PRO A 206 -36.99 4.69 15.82
C PRO A 206 -36.38 4.53 14.43
N CYS A 207 -36.72 3.42 13.78
CA CYS A 207 -36.45 3.21 12.36
C CYS A 207 -36.92 4.42 11.55
N ALA A 208 -35.98 5.19 11.02
CA ALA A 208 -36.19 6.10 9.90
C ALA A 208 -34.94 5.92 9.03
N ILE A 209 -34.95 5.05 8.03
CA ILE A 209 -35.48 5.38 6.70
C ILE A 209 -35.19 6.86 6.39
N TYR A 210 -33.90 7.18 6.17
CA TYR A 210 -33.52 8.36 5.40
C TYR A 210 -33.87 8.07 3.94
N ILE A 211 -35.14 8.29 3.58
CA ILE A 211 -35.52 8.58 2.21
C ILE A 211 -35.07 10.02 1.92
N ALA A 212 -34.39 10.14 0.79
CA ALA A 212 -33.95 11.38 0.15
C ALA A 212 -34.88 12.58 0.36
N LYS A 213 -34.29 13.70 0.76
CA LYS A 213 -34.57 15.04 0.25
C LYS A 213 -33.35 15.93 0.44
#